data_AF-G9MKA9-F1
#
_entry.id   AF-G9MKA9-F1
#
_cell.length_a   1.000
_cell.length_b   1.000
_cell.length_c   1.000
_cell.angle_alpha   90.00
_cell.angle_beta   90.00
_cell.angle_gamma   90.00
#
_symmetry.space_group_name_H-M   'P 1'
#
loop_
_entity.id
_entity.type
_entity.pdbx_description
1 polymer ?
#
loop_
_entity_poly.entity_id
_entity_poly.type
_entity_poly.pdbx_seq_one_letter_code
_entity_poly.pdbx_strand_id
1 'polypeptide(L)'
;MKLSLHLDIPGMRPFDLEMRRRLWWQICTLDVRIAEDFGGEPFILEPSLHAELPLNINDTSLDPDISELPSPQPGRSEMLFSLVRFEVSNFARRIAFSDRFCQSNGYPMLNEEQKCQSVDQFRERIEKQYLSYCHKAVPLDYITVKSSRLILAKLKLAACKPRANQNHGIPLRANYRKACEEVLEHVHVLRRYSKGRRWLWLFQTYVEWDVLAYLLLDICISLSLPPSSEPLTVPWDVIDESYNHWKNSPDVYRDRRWANIEKLRSQALFVIEKAQNTTPAPQTNPSCSAQRQSNAMLGTTVAVQQQYETSPDATSSQRTATTAESIQTPLYLEPMESNAQTQQSRIINLQISESNNSADQAPQMWTLAEAASAEEVQVPADTTDLPGAGTVCEWSSYLIERYWEVAGQGYDSSNA
;
A
#
# COMPACT_ATOMS: atom_id res chain seq x y z
N MET A 1 21.78 -12.48 10.95
CA MET A 1 22.24 -13.66 11.73
C MET A 1 23.64 -13.52 12.32
N LYS A 2 24.74 -13.43 11.55
CA LYS A 2 26.14 -13.48 12.08
C LYS A 2 26.46 -12.61 13.31
N LEU A 3 25.88 -11.42 13.44
CA LEU A 3 26.10 -10.51 14.58
C LEU A 3 25.20 -10.80 15.81
N SER A 4 24.33 -11.82 15.75
CA SER A 4 23.36 -12.19 16.79
C SER A 4 22.46 -11.05 17.27
N LEU A 5 22.09 -10.12 16.37
CA LEU A 5 21.17 -9.01 16.67
C LEU A 5 19.73 -9.47 17.01
N HIS A 6 19.38 -10.68 16.59
CA HIS A 6 18.08 -11.33 16.78
C HIS A 6 17.90 -11.96 18.17
N LEU A 7 18.92 -11.88 19.03
CA LEU A 7 18.96 -12.46 20.36
C LEU A 7 19.37 -11.39 21.37
N ASP A 8 18.67 -11.36 22.49
CA ASP A 8 19.10 -10.63 23.68
C ASP A 8 20.17 -11.46 24.40
N ILE A 9 21.41 -10.96 24.43
CA ILE A 9 22.57 -11.71 24.95
C ILE A 9 22.74 -11.39 26.45
N PRO A 10 22.68 -12.39 27.35
CA PRO A 10 22.89 -12.17 28.79
C PRO A 10 24.25 -11.57 29.10
N GLY A 11 24.30 -10.65 30.08
CA GLY A 11 25.54 -9.97 30.51
C GLY A 11 26.02 -8.85 29.58
N MET A 12 25.26 -8.50 28.55
CA MET A 12 25.52 -7.32 27.72
C MET A 12 25.22 -6.02 28.49
N ARG A 13 25.95 -4.94 28.20
CA ARG A 13 25.64 -3.61 28.77
C ARG A 13 24.24 -3.17 28.33
N PRO A 14 23.46 -2.49 29.18
CA PRO A 14 22.06 -2.19 28.87
C PRO A 14 21.91 -1.28 27.64
N PHE A 15 22.82 -0.31 27.45
CA PHE A 15 22.89 0.52 26.25
C PHE A 15 23.09 -0.30 24.96
N ASP A 16 24.08 -1.20 24.96
CA ASP A 16 24.40 -2.02 23.78
C ASP A 16 23.23 -2.96 23.42
N LEU A 17 22.53 -3.48 24.42
CA LEU A 17 21.35 -4.31 24.25
C LEU A 17 20.21 -3.54 23.56
N GLU A 18 19.85 -2.36 24.07
CA GLU A 18 18.81 -1.52 23.50
C GLU A 18 19.17 -1.04 22.08
N MET A 19 20.43 -0.69 21.81
CA MET A 19 20.90 -0.35 20.46
C MET A 19 20.72 -1.53 19.47
N ARG A 20 21.00 -2.77 19.91
CA ARG A 20 20.82 -3.97 19.09
C ARG A 20 19.34 -4.26 18.83
N ARG A 21 18.46 -4.12 19.83
CA ARG A 21 17.00 -4.25 19.67
C ARG A 21 16.48 -3.24 18.65
N ARG A 22 16.85 -1.96 18.78
CA ARG A 22 16.46 -0.89 17.84
C ARG A 22 16.89 -1.18 16.40
N LEU A 23 18.15 -1.61 16.22
CA LEU A 23 18.68 -1.99 14.91
C LEU A 23 17.97 -3.23 14.33
N TRP A 24 17.74 -4.26 15.15
CA TRP A 24 17.11 -5.51 14.72
C TRP A 24 15.68 -5.27 14.23
N TRP A 25 14.86 -4.57 15.02
CA TRP A 25 13.47 -4.29 14.64
C TRP A 25 13.34 -3.37 13.43
N GLN A 26 14.32 -2.48 13.20
CA GLN A 26 14.41 -1.72 11.95
C GLN A 26 14.71 -2.64 10.75
N ILE A 27 15.58 -3.63 10.89
CA ILE A 27 15.83 -4.64 9.84
C ILE A 27 14.57 -5.47 9.57
N CYS A 28 13.86 -5.95 10.59
CA CYS A 28 12.61 -6.70 10.43
C CYS A 28 11.51 -5.88 9.73
N THR A 29 11.45 -4.58 10.01
CA THR A 29 10.53 -3.64 9.35
C THR A 29 10.85 -3.46 7.86
N LEU A 30 12.14 -3.39 7.52
CA LEU A 30 12.60 -3.28 6.13
C LEU A 30 12.38 -4.59 5.37
N ASP A 31 12.61 -5.75 5.98
CA ASP A 31 12.36 -7.08 5.38
C ASP A 31 10.88 -7.25 4.98
N VAL A 32 9.96 -6.95 5.90
CA VAL A 32 8.51 -6.93 5.63
C VAL A 32 8.15 -5.93 4.53
N ARG A 33 8.80 -4.77 4.50
CA ARG A 33 8.52 -3.71 3.52
C ARG A 33 9.00 -4.09 2.11
N ILE A 34 10.20 -4.67 1.99
CA ILE A 34 10.75 -5.16 0.73
C ILE A 34 9.86 -6.27 0.16
N ALA A 35 9.41 -7.21 1.02
CA ALA A 35 8.48 -8.25 0.60
C ALA A 35 7.16 -7.67 0.03
N GLU A 36 6.58 -6.65 0.67
CA GLU A 36 5.38 -5.95 0.17
C GLU A 36 5.64 -5.27 -1.19
N ASP A 37 6.73 -4.50 -1.32
CA ASP A 37 7.00 -3.69 -2.52
C ASP A 37 7.32 -4.54 -3.77
N PHE A 38 7.96 -5.70 -3.59
CA PHE A 38 8.29 -6.64 -4.67
C PHE A 38 7.27 -7.78 -4.85
N GLY A 39 6.19 -7.84 -4.05
CA GLY A 39 5.18 -8.90 -4.12
C GLY A 39 5.69 -10.28 -3.70
N GLY A 40 6.69 -10.33 -2.82
CA GLY A 40 7.33 -11.55 -2.32
C GLY A 40 6.97 -11.89 -0.87
N GLU A 41 7.77 -12.76 -0.26
CA GLU A 41 7.67 -13.16 1.14
C GLU A 41 8.84 -12.58 1.96
N PRO A 42 8.66 -12.22 3.25
CA PRO A 42 9.75 -11.78 4.12
C PRO A 42 10.82 -12.88 4.30
N PHE A 43 12.10 -12.52 4.26
CA PHE A 43 13.20 -13.49 4.39
C PHE A 43 13.48 -13.88 5.85
N ILE A 44 13.18 -13.00 6.82
CA ILE A 44 13.32 -13.30 8.24
C ILE A 44 12.11 -14.13 8.66
N LEU A 45 12.34 -15.22 9.40
CA LEU A 45 11.29 -16.12 9.91
C LEU A 45 11.02 -15.86 11.41
N GLU A 46 9.85 -16.25 11.92
CA GLU A 46 9.44 -16.09 13.32
C GLU A 46 10.47 -16.63 14.34
N PRO A 47 11.16 -17.77 14.12
CA PRO A 47 12.24 -18.24 15.01
C PRO A 47 13.48 -17.33 15.05
N SER A 48 13.49 -16.21 14.32
CA SER A 48 14.49 -15.15 14.40
C SER A 48 13.94 -13.86 15.04
N LEU A 49 12.72 -13.85 15.57
CA LEU A 49 12.10 -12.69 16.23
C LEU A 49 12.09 -12.85 17.76
N HIS A 50 13.23 -13.29 18.33
CA HIS A 50 13.37 -13.53 19.77
C HIS A 50 13.79 -12.30 20.59
N ALA A 51 14.37 -11.27 19.99
CA ALA A 51 14.69 -10.02 20.68
C ALA A 51 13.41 -9.26 21.05
N GLU A 52 13.33 -8.76 22.29
CA GLU A 52 12.19 -7.94 22.73
C GLU A 52 12.07 -6.64 21.90
N LEU A 53 10.88 -6.03 21.91
CA LEU A 53 10.71 -4.69 21.35
C LEU A 53 11.58 -3.67 22.13
N PRO A 54 12.10 -2.62 21.46
CA PRO A 54 12.83 -1.54 22.14
C PRO A 54 11.98 -0.83 23.19
N LEU A 55 12.63 -0.16 24.14
CA LEU A 55 11.91 0.56 25.18
C LEU A 55 11.31 1.87 24.67
N ASN A 56 10.12 2.21 25.17
CA ASN A 56 9.46 3.50 24.91
C ASN A 56 10.10 4.60 25.78
N ILE A 57 11.30 5.04 25.38
CA ILE A 57 12.13 6.03 26.07
C ILE A 57 12.72 7.03 25.05
N ASN A 58 13.09 8.22 25.53
CA ASN A 58 13.79 9.23 24.72
C ASN A 58 15.28 8.90 24.62
N ASP A 59 15.94 9.41 23.58
CA ASP A 59 17.36 9.14 23.35
C ASP A 59 18.24 9.87 24.38
N THR A 60 17.77 10.97 24.94
CA THR A 60 18.39 11.66 26.08
C THR A 60 18.39 10.86 27.39
N SER A 61 17.67 9.74 27.45
CA SER A 61 17.66 8.81 28.59
C SER A 61 18.61 7.62 28.39
N LEU A 62 19.37 7.60 27.29
CA LEU A 62 20.35 6.57 26.98
C LEU A 62 21.76 7.16 27.02
N ASP A 63 22.61 6.53 27.81
CA ASP A 63 24.02 6.84 27.92
C ASP A 63 24.83 5.52 27.88
N PRO A 64 26.01 5.46 27.24
CA PRO A 64 26.83 4.24 27.18
C PRO A 64 27.23 3.66 28.55
N ASP A 65 27.20 4.47 29.61
CA ASP A 65 27.62 4.11 30.96
C ASP A 65 26.44 3.80 31.92
N ILE A 66 25.20 3.70 31.42
CA ILE A 66 24.06 3.26 32.25
C ILE A 66 24.27 1.84 32.77
N SER A 67 24.05 1.65 34.08
CA SER A 67 24.08 0.33 34.73
C SER A 67 22.81 -0.49 34.51
N GLU A 68 21.68 0.17 34.30
CA GLU A 68 20.35 -0.44 34.10
C GLU A 68 19.57 0.37 33.04
N LEU A 69 18.61 -0.27 32.36
CA LEU A 69 17.73 0.45 31.43
C LEU A 69 16.69 1.29 32.19
N PRO A 70 16.36 2.52 31.72
CA PRO A 70 15.28 3.30 32.31
C PRO A 70 13.93 2.58 32.22
N SER A 71 13.06 2.79 33.20
CA SER A 71 11.70 2.24 33.13
C SER A 71 10.93 2.83 31.94
N PRO A 72 10.32 1.99 31.07
CA PRO A 72 9.55 2.47 29.93
C PRO A 72 8.36 3.30 30.42
N GLN A 73 8.22 4.50 29.89
CA GLN A 73 7.17 5.43 30.32
C GLN A 73 5.92 5.27 29.46
N PRO A 74 4.71 5.32 30.04
CA PRO A 74 3.50 5.47 29.25
C PRO A 74 3.47 6.87 28.63
N GLY A 75 3.29 6.95 27.32
CA GLY A 75 3.16 8.23 26.63
C GLY A 75 4.13 8.41 25.46
N ARG A 76 4.29 9.68 25.07
CA ARG A 76 5.04 10.08 23.89
C ARG A 76 6.55 10.08 24.15
N SER A 77 7.28 9.26 23.41
CA SER A 77 8.75 9.29 23.33
C SER A 77 9.21 9.48 21.88
N GLU A 78 10.50 9.74 21.69
CA GLU A 78 11.14 9.73 20.37
C GLU A 78 11.08 8.35 19.68
N MET A 79 11.06 7.27 20.47
CA MET A 79 10.97 5.88 19.99
C MET A 79 9.54 5.46 19.57
N LEU A 80 8.51 6.21 19.96
CA LEU A 80 7.10 5.88 19.67
C LEU A 80 6.82 5.66 18.18
N PHE A 81 7.38 6.50 17.30
CA PHE A 81 7.19 6.38 15.86
C PHE A 81 7.69 5.03 15.32
N SER A 82 8.88 4.63 15.77
CA SER A 82 9.49 3.36 15.38
C SER A 82 8.75 2.17 15.99
N LEU A 83 8.34 2.24 17.27
CA LEU A 83 7.59 1.17 17.93
C LEU A 83 6.28 0.83 17.24
N VAL A 84 5.51 1.84 16.84
CA VAL A 84 4.26 1.60 16.09
C VAL A 84 4.57 0.88 14.76
N ARG A 85 5.66 1.23 14.07
CA ARG A 85 6.08 0.54 12.84
C ARG A 85 6.53 -0.89 13.12
N PHE A 86 7.29 -1.12 14.19
CA PHE A 86 7.77 -2.45 14.58
C PHE A 86 6.60 -3.40 14.87
N GLU A 87 5.61 -2.94 15.65
CA GLU A 87 4.39 -3.71 15.90
C GLU A 87 3.55 -3.92 14.62
N VAL A 88 3.33 -2.88 13.81
CA VAL A 88 2.56 -2.98 12.55
C VAL A 88 3.22 -3.93 11.56
N SER A 89 4.54 -3.87 11.38
CA SER A 89 5.28 -4.78 10.51
C SER A 89 5.30 -6.21 11.06
N ASN A 90 5.44 -6.41 12.36
CA ASN A 90 5.30 -7.74 12.98
C ASN A 90 3.90 -8.32 12.72
N PHE A 91 2.85 -7.53 12.92
CA PHE A 91 1.48 -7.97 12.68
C PHE A 91 1.17 -8.24 11.21
N ALA A 92 1.71 -7.42 10.29
CA ALA A 92 1.58 -7.61 8.83
C ALA A 92 1.99 -9.02 8.39
N ARG A 93 3.03 -9.61 9.01
CA ARG A 93 3.52 -10.97 8.76
C ARG A 93 2.42 -12.04 8.86
N ARG A 94 1.40 -11.82 9.70
CA ARG A 94 0.29 -12.76 9.97
C ARG A 94 -0.94 -12.51 9.10
N ILE A 95 -1.01 -11.37 8.40
CA ILE A 95 -2.21 -10.91 7.68
C ILE A 95 -1.97 -10.84 6.17
N ALA A 96 -0.90 -10.18 5.75
CA ALA A 96 -0.71 -9.69 4.37
C ALA A 96 0.00 -10.68 3.43
N PHE A 97 0.68 -11.70 3.97
CA PHE A 97 1.47 -12.66 3.19
C PHE A 97 0.73 -13.99 2.97
N SER A 98 1.36 -14.86 2.18
CA SER A 98 0.78 -16.12 1.72
C SER A 98 0.44 -17.07 2.88
N ASP A 99 -0.52 -17.97 2.64
CA ASP A 99 -0.88 -18.99 3.61
C ASP A 99 0.30 -19.97 3.84
N ARG A 100 1.18 -20.16 2.83
CA ARG A 100 2.45 -20.92 2.93
C ARG A 100 3.46 -20.25 3.88
N PHE A 101 3.66 -18.94 3.74
CA PHE A 101 4.54 -18.18 4.63
C PHE A 101 4.02 -18.23 6.07
N CYS A 102 2.71 -18.06 6.26
CA CYS A 102 2.10 -18.16 7.58
C CYS A 102 2.27 -19.56 8.20
N GLN A 103 2.14 -20.64 7.41
CA GLN A 103 2.41 -22.02 7.87
C GLN A 103 3.88 -22.23 8.27
N SER A 104 4.85 -21.79 7.45
CA SER A 104 6.28 -21.96 7.75
C SER A 104 6.74 -21.18 8.99
N ASN A 105 6.00 -20.14 9.37
CA ASN A 105 6.22 -19.33 10.57
C ASN A 105 5.37 -19.79 11.78
N GLY A 106 4.55 -20.84 11.65
CA GLY A 106 3.68 -21.33 12.72
C GLY A 106 2.51 -20.40 13.08
N TYR A 107 2.14 -19.48 12.20
CA TYR A 107 1.00 -18.57 12.40
C TYR A 107 -0.34 -19.29 12.19
N PRO A 108 -1.41 -18.88 12.90
CA PRO A 108 -2.74 -19.43 12.67
C PRO A 108 -3.23 -19.12 11.24
N MET A 109 -3.85 -20.11 10.60
CA MET A 109 -4.59 -19.90 9.35
C MET A 109 -5.89 -19.17 9.66
N LEU A 110 -6.03 -17.95 9.15
CA LEU A 110 -7.19 -17.09 9.36
C LEU A 110 -7.94 -16.89 8.03
N ASN A 111 -9.26 -17.05 8.06
CA ASN A 111 -10.14 -16.69 6.93
C ASN A 111 -10.27 -15.16 6.80
N GLU A 112 -10.92 -14.69 5.72
CA GLU A 112 -11.09 -13.25 5.41
C GLU A 112 -11.72 -12.46 6.58
N GLU A 113 -12.78 -13.01 7.20
CA GLU A 113 -13.47 -12.38 8.32
C GLU A 113 -12.58 -12.31 9.57
N GLN A 114 -11.90 -13.41 9.92
CA GLN A 114 -10.98 -13.48 11.05
C GLN A 114 -9.77 -12.54 10.87
N LYS A 115 -9.21 -12.44 9.65
CA LYS A 115 -8.17 -11.45 9.34
C LYS A 115 -8.71 -10.03 9.51
N CYS A 116 -9.91 -9.75 9.00
CA CYS A 116 -10.57 -8.45 9.14
C CYS A 116 -10.80 -8.07 10.61
N GLN A 117 -11.34 -8.96 11.44
CA GLN A 117 -11.55 -8.73 12.87
C GLN A 117 -10.22 -8.53 13.62
N SER A 118 -9.19 -9.32 13.27
CA SER A 118 -7.85 -9.19 13.86
C SER A 118 -7.23 -7.83 13.57
N VAL A 119 -7.41 -7.29 12.35
CA VAL A 119 -6.93 -5.95 11.98
C VAL A 119 -7.64 -4.85 12.79
N ASP A 120 -8.95 -5.00 13.07
CA ASP A 120 -9.70 -4.00 13.84
C ASP A 120 -9.26 -3.99 15.32
N GLN A 121 -9.14 -5.17 15.94
CA GLN A 121 -8.61 -5.30 17.31
C GLN A 121 -7.17 -4.78 17.43
N PHE A 122 -6.34 -5.05 16.41
CA PHE A 122 -4.96 -4.54 16.35
C PHE A 122 -4.94 -3.01 16.22
N ARG A 123 -5.78 -2.44 15.36
CA ARG A 123 -5.97 -0.99 15.19
C ARG A 123 -6.37 -0.32 16.50
N GLU A 124 -7.39 -0.84 17.19
CA GLU A 124 -7.83 -0.32 18.50
C GLU A 124 -6.71 -0.31 19.54
N ARG A 125 -5.90 -1.39 19.60
CA ARG A 125 -4.75 -1.45 20.50
C ARG A 125 -3.68 -0.42 20.16
N ILE A 126 -3.28 -0.29 18.90
CA ILE A 126 -2.30 0.72 18.47
C ILE A 126 -2.79 2.15 18.75
N GLU A 127 -4.07 2.43 18.49
CA GLU A 127 -4.69 3.71 18.84
C GLU A 127 -4.60 3.99 20.34
N LYS A 128 -5.01 3.03 21.19
CA LYS A 128 -5.01 3.19 22.64
C LYS A 128 -3.60 3.28 23.24
N GLN A 129 -2.68 2.43 22.80
CA GLN A 129 -1.35 2.22 23.39
C GLN A 129 -0.34 3.29 22.96
N TYR A 130 -0.47 3.85 21.75
CA TYR A 130 0.51 4.79 21.18
C TYR A 130 -0.12 6.08 20.65
N LEU A 131 -1.11 5.98 19.75
CA LEU A 131 -1.56 7.15 18.98
C LEU A 131 -2.40 8.13 19.82
N SER A 132 -3.02 7.64 20.90
CA SER A 132 -3.72 8.45 21.91
C SER A 132 -2.85 9.52 22.57
N TYR A 133 -1.54 9.29 22.66
CA TYR A 133 -0.56 10.20 23.27
C TYR A 133 0.05 11.21 22.29
N CYS A 134 -0.33 11.17 21.01
CA CYS A 134 0.21 12.03 19.97
C CYS A 134 -0.53 13.38 19.89
N HIS A 135 0.21 14.49 19.94
CA HIS A 135 -0.37 15.83 19.89
C HIS A 135 -0.50 16.34 18.44
N LYS A 136 -1.75 16.52 17.97
CA LYS A 136 -2.07 17.01 16.60
C LYS A 136 -1.40 18.33 16.19
N ALA A 137 -0.97 19.15 17.16
CA ALA A 137 -0.25 20.40 16.94
C ALA A 137 1.22 20.19 16.54
N VAL A 138 1.84 19.07 16.95
CA VAL A 138 3.20 18.69 16.63
C VAL A 138 3.20 17.98 15.26
N PRO A 139 3.94 18.48 14.24
CA PRO A 139 3.85 17.91 12.89
C PRO A 139 4.34 16.47 12.77
N LEU A 140 5.31 16.05 13.60
CA LEU A 140 5.78 14.66 13.62
C LEU A 140 4.69 13.73 14.18
N ASP A 141 4.16 14.04 15.37
CA ASP A 141 3.03 13.33 15.97
C ASP A 141 1.83 13.21 15.00
N TYR A 142 1.48 14.30 14.29
CA TYR A 142 0.42 14.27 13.28
C TYR A 142 0.74 13.30 12.13
N ILE A 143 1.97 13.33 11.61
CA ILE A 143 2.43 12.38 10.59
C ILE A 143 2.37 10.95 11.13
N THR A 144 2.90 10.68 12.33
CA THR A 144 2.85 9.36 12.99
C THR A 144 1.43 8.80 12.98
N VAL A 145 0.46 9.55 13.53
CA VAL A 145 -0.95 9.12 13.60
C VAL A 145 -1.53 8.85 12.21
N LYS A 146 -1.32 9.76 11.24
CA LYS A 146 -1.89 9.62 9.90
C LYS A 146 -1.25 8.49 9.10
N SER A 147 0.07 8.33 9.19
CA SER A 147 0.78 7.24 8.52
C SER A 147 0.43 5.88 9.12
N SER A 148 0.34 5.76 10.45
CA SER A 148 0.00 4.48 11.07
C SER A 148 -1.42 4.06 10.74
N ARG A 149 -2.37 5.00 10.72
CA ARG A 149 -3.74 4.75 10.23
C ARG A 149 -3.77 4.33 8.76
N LEU A 150 -2.98 4.97 7.90
CA LEU A 150 -2.83 4.56 6.50
C LEU A 150 -2.35 3.09 6.40
N ILE A 151 -1.32 2.70 7.13
CA ILE A 151 -0.83 1.31 7.07
C ILE A 151 -1.85 0.32 7.64
N LEU A 152 -2.58 0.70 8.71
CA LEU A 152 -3.67 -0.12 9.26
C LEU A 152 -4.84 -0.29 8.25
N ALA A 153 -5.17 0.75 7.47
CA ALA A 153 -6.12 0.66 6.36
C ALA A 153 -5.58 -0.23 5.22
N LYS A 154 -4.29 -0.12 4.85
CA LYS A 154 -3.65 -1.04 3.88
C LYS A 154 -3.66 -2.50 4.35
N LEU A 155 -3.48 -2.77 5.65
CA LEU A 155 -3.60 -4.11 6.21
C LEU A 155 -5.03 -4.64 6.15
N LYS A 156 -6.04 -3.77 6.34
CA LYS A 156 -7.45 -4.12 6.13
C LYS A 156 -7.73 -4.46 4.66
N LEU A 157 -7.21 -3.65 3.74
CA LEU A 157 -7.29 -3.87 2.29
C LEU A 157 -6.68 -5.23 1.91
N ALA A 158 -5.48 -5.55 2.41
CA ALA A 158 -4.83 -6.84 2.20
C ALA A 158 -5.63 -8.02 2.79
N ALA A 159 -6.25 -7.82 3.97
CA ALA A 159 -7.08 -8.84 4.62
C ALA A 159 -8.35 -9.20 3.83
N CYS A 160 -8.98 -8.23 3.16
CA CYS A 160 -10.18 -8.43 2.34
C CYS A 160 -9.90 -8.49 0.82
N LYS A 161 -8.64 -8.64 0.41
CA LYS A 161 -8.25 -8.65 -1.01
C LYS A 161 -8.93 -9.82 -1.75
N PRO A 162 -9.71 -9.55 -2.82
CA PRO A 162 -10.25 -10.58 -3.67
C PRO A 162 -9.14 -11.51 -4.17
N ARG A 163 -9.34 -12.82 -4.03
CA ARG A 163 -8.50 -13.83 -4.68
C ARG A 163 -9.08 -14.16 -6.05
N ALA A 164 -8.22 -14.24 -7.06
CA ALA A 164 -8.55 -14.72 -8.39
C ALA A 164 -8.81 -16.24 -8.31
N ASN A 165 -10.06 -16.62 -8.10
CA ASN A 165 -10.48 -18.00 -8.28
C ASN A 165 -10.24 -18.41 -9.75
N GLN A 166 -10.24 -19.72 -10.05
CA GLN A 166 -9.96 -20.29 -11.38
C GLN A 166 -10.79 -19.71 -12.55
N ASN A 167 -11.91 -19.00 -12.26
CA ASN A 167 -12.79 -18.38 -13.25
C ASN A 167 -12.69 -16.83 -13.30
N HIS A 168 -11.70 -16.21 -12.64
CA HIS A 168 -11.43 -14.75 -12.66
C HIS A 168 -12.68 -13.86 -12.52
N GLY A 169 -13.56 -14.21 -11.57
CA GLY A 169 -14.84 -13.51 -11.37
C GLY A 169 -14.69 -12.03 -11.02
N ILE A 170 -15.79 -11.29 -11.16
CA ILE A 170 -15.87 -9.85 -10.88
C ILE A 170 -15.28 -9.56 -9.47
N PRO A 171 -14.20 -8.76 -9.35
CA PRO A 171 -13.52 -8.55 -8.07
C PRO A 171 -14.27 -7.60 -7.14
N LEU A 172 -15.38 -6.99 -7.60
CA LEU A 172 -16.11 -5.96 -6.88
C LEU A 172 -16.80 -6.52 -5.64
N ARG A 173 -16.40 -6.03 -4.47
CA ARG A 173 -16.95 -6.39 -3.15
C ARG A 173 -17.12 -5.14 -2.30
N ALA A 174 -18.24 -5.04 -1.58
CA ALA A 174 -18.55 -3.86 -0.77
C ALA A 174 -17.52 -3.61 0.37
N ASN A 175 -16.97 -4.67 0.97
CA ASN A 175 -15.93 -4.54 2.01
C ASN A 175 -14.60 -4.04 1.43
N TYR A 176 -14.17 -4.57 0.29
CA TYR A 176 -12.94 -4.15 -0.39
C TYR A 176 -13.05 -2.74 -0.99
N ARG A 177 -14.23 -2.36 -1.53
CA ARG A 177 -14.53 -0.97 -1.92
C ARG A 177 -14.30 -0.01 -0.76
N LYS A 178 -14.91 -0.27 0.40
CA LYS A 178 -14.76 0.59 1.59
C LYS A 178 -13.31 0.68 2.08
N ALA A 179 -12.54 -0.40 1.99
CA ALA A 179 -11.10 -0.38 2.29
C ALA A 179 -10.28 0.43 1.28
N CYS A 180 -10.62 0.37 -0.02
CA CYS A 180 -10.00 1.22 -1.05
C CYS A 180 -10.27 2.71 -0.80
N GLU A 181 -11.52 3.05 -0.48
CA GLU A 181 -11.95 4.42 -0.15
C GLU A 181 -11.20 4.95 1.09
N GLU A 182 -11.17 4.17 2.19
CA GLU A 182 -10.45 4.54 3.43
C GLU A 182 -8.95 4.78 3.20
N VAL A 183 -8.28 3.90 2.45
CA VAL A 183 -6.85 4.05 2.12
C VAL A 183 -6.64 5.36 1.33
N LEU A 184 -7.48 5.62 0.33
CA LEU A 184 -7.34 6.79 -0.53
C LEU A 184 -7.57 8.11 0.23
N GLU A 185 -8.54 8.15 1.14
CA GLU A 185 -8.74 9.29 2.05
C GLU A 185 -7.51 9.55 2.93
N HIS A 186 -6.93 8.51 3.52
CA HIS A 186 -5.75 8.64 4.38
C HIS A 186 -4.52 9.13 3.60
N VAL A 187 -4.30 8.61 2.40
CA VAL A 187 -3.27 9.08 1.46
C VAL A 187 -3.44 10.55 1.12
N HIS A 188 -4.66 10.94 0.74
CA HIS A 188 -5.01 12.32 0.37
C HIS A 188 -4.74 13.31 1.51
N VAL A 189 -5.19 12.99 2.73
CA VAL A 189 -4.93 13.79 3.93
C VAL A 189 -3.44 13.90 4.25
N LEU A 190 -2.67 12.82 4.05
CA LEU A 190 -1.22 12.81 4.30
C LEU A 190 -0.47 13.69 3.27
N ARG A 191 -0.76 13.52 1.97
CA ARG A 191 -0.13 14.29 0.87
C ARG A 191 -0.40 15.80 0.99
N ARG A 192 -1.60 16.19 1.41
CA ARG A 192 -2.00 17.61 1.56
C ARG A 192 -1.52 18.27 2.84
N TYR A 193 -0.96 17.53 3.80
CA TYR A 193 -0.46 18.09 5.06
C TYR A 193 0.86 18.87 4.88
N SER A 194 0.76 20.17 4.60
CA SER A 194 1.88 21.05 4.22
C SER A 194 3.06 21.08 5.21
N LYS A 195 2.79 20.98 6.52
CA LYS A 195 3.81 20.91 7.60
C LYS A 195 4.53 19.56 7.66
N GLY A 196 3.94 18.51 7.07
CA GLY A 196 4.47 17.15 7.04
C GLY A 196 5.35 16.83 5.84
N ARG A 197 5.40 17.72 4.82
CA ARG A 197 6.05 17.44 3.52
C ARG A 197 7.47 16.88 3.61
N ARG A 198 8.27 17.32 4.59
CA ARG A 198 9.65 16.84 4.78
C ARG A 198 9.79 15.36 5.17
N TRP A 199 8.71 14.68 5.53
CA TRP A 199 8.68 13.24 5.85
C TRP A 199 7.95 12.40 4.79
N LEU A 200 7.37 13.01 3.75
CA LEU A 200 6.64 12.27 2.72
C LEU A 200 7.52 11.28 1.95
N TRP A 201 8.84 11.49 1.90
CA TRP A 201 9.80 10.55 1.31
C TRP A 201 9.70 9.14 1.92
N LEU A 202 9.34 9.04 3.20
CA LEU A 202 9.17 7.76 3.86
C LEU A 202 7.97 6.97 3.31
N PHE A 203 7.00 7.66 2.74
CA PHE A 203 5.77 7.10 2.20
C PHE A 203 5.75 7.05 0.65
N GLN A 204 6.82 7.53 -0.02
CA GLN A 204 6.91 7.59 -1.48
C GLN A 204 6.97 6.22 -2.18
N THR A 205 7.22 5.12 -1.45
CA THR A 205 7.15 3.77 -2.03
C THR A 205 5.77 3.12 -1.91
N TYR A 206 4.82 3.72 -1.16
CA TYR A 206 3.51 3.12 -0.89
C TYR A 206 2.52 3.33 -2.05
N VAL A 207 2.88 2.91 -3.26
CA VAL A 207 2.04 3.08 -4.45
C VAL A 207 0.70 2.37 -4.27
N GLU A 208 -0.38 3.10 -4.50
CA GLU A 208 -1.75 2.63 -4.28
C GLU A 208 -2.29 1.80 -5.47
N TRP A 209 -1.48 0.89 -6.02
CA TRP A 209 -1.77 0.08 -7.21
C TRP A 209 -3.14 -0.59 -7.17
N ASP A 210 -3.39 -1.37 -6.10
CA ASP A 210 -4.62 -2.12 -5.88
C ASP A 210 -5.85 -1.21 -5.80
N VAL A 211 -5.71 -0.04 -5.17
CA VAL A 211 -6.78 0.93 -4.95
C VAL A 211 -7.13 1.65 -6.25
N LEU A 212 -6.13 2.13 -7.00
CA LEU A 212 -6.33 2.78 -8.29
C LEU A 212 -6.94 1.81 -9.30
N ALA A 213 -6.39 0.58 -9.42
CA ALA A 213 -6.94 -0.42 -10.33
C ALA A 213 -8.39 -0.78 -9.97
N TYR A 214 -8.68 -0.99 -8.68
CA TYR A 214 -10.01 -1.34 -8.22
C TYR A 214 -11.02 -0.21 -8.46
N LEU A 215 -10.74 1.02 -8.02
CA LEU A 215 -11.68 2.14 -8.14
C LEU A 215 -11.95 2.52 -9.60
N LEU A 216 -10.94 2.44 -10.48
CA LEU A 216 -11.13 2.69 -11.91
C LEU A 216 -11.98 1.58 -12.58
N LEU A 217 -11.74 0.30 -12.24
CA LEU A 217 -12.59 -0.80 -12.69
C LEU A 217 -14.04 -0.66 -12.17
N ASP A 218 -14.18 -0.27 -10.91
CA ASP A 218 -15.45 -0.10 -10.23
C ASP A 218 -16.29 1.01 -10.85
N ILE A 219 -15.67 2.14 -11.26
CA ILE A 219 -16.32 3.18 -12.06
C ILE A 219 -16.79 2.61 -13.40
N CYS A 220 -15.92 1.90 -14.13
CA CYS A 220 -16.24 1.33 -15.44
C CYS A 220 -17.48 0.41 -15.37
N ILE A 221 -17.56 -0.44 -14.34
CA ILE A 221 -18.68 -1.38 -14.18
C ILE A 221 -19.92 -0.69 -13.59
N SER A 222 -19.78 0.08 -12.52
CA SER A 222 -20.91 0.68 -11.80
C SER A 222 -21.70 1.68 -12.64
N LEU A 223 -21.04 2.43 -13.52
CA LEU A 223 -21.68 3.39 -14.43
C LEU A 223 -22.14 2.77 -15.77
N SER A 224 -21.71 1.55 -16.09
CA SER A 224 -22.18 0.80 -17.27
C SER A 224 -23.45 -0.03 -17.02
N LEU A 225 -23.84 -0.19 -15.75
CA LEU A 225 -25.03 -0.92 -15.32
C LEU A 225 -26.19 0.04 -15.01
N PRO A 226 -27.45 -0.44 -14.98
CA PRO A 226 -28.58 0.35 -14.52
C PRO A 226 -28.38 0.85 -13.07
N PRO A 227 -29.01 1.96 -12.67
CA PRO A 227 -28.82 2.56 -11.34
C PRO A 227 -29.46 1.72 -10.23
N SER A 228 -28.76 0.67 -9.81
CA SER A 228 -29.08 -0.19 -8.66
C SER A 228 -27.92 -0.36 -7.68
N SER A 229 -26.74 0.19 -8.01
CA SER A 229 -25.52 0.19 -7.19
C SER A 229 -25.47 1.39 -6.23
N GLU A 230 -24.90 1.17 -5.05
CA GLU A 230 -24.49 2.25 -4.13
C GLU A 230 -23.38 3.07 -4.84
N PRO A 231 -23.49 4.41 -4.92
CA PRO A 231 -22.47 5.24 -5.56
C PRO A 231 -21.16 5.21 -4.76
N LEU A 232 -20.04 5.41 -5.46
CA LEU A 232 -18.74 5.66 -4.82
C LEU A 232 -18.84 6.85 -3.85
N THR A 233 -18.27 6.68 -2.66
CA THR A 233 -18.24 7.77 -1.66
C THR A 233 -17.12 8.77 -1.95
N VAL A 234 -16.03 8.30 -2.56
CA VAL A 234 -14.86 9.13 -2.90
C VAL A 234 -15.08 9.86 -4.25
N PRO A 235 -14.91 11.19 -4.29
CA PRO A 235 -15.01 11.96 -5.54
C PRO A 235 -13.93 11.57 -6.56
N TRP A 236 -14.27 11.67 -7.85
CA TRP A 236 -13.33 11.46 -8.96
C TRP A 236 -12.03 12.25 -8.81
N ASP A 237 -12.10 13.51 -8.38
CA ASP A 237 -10.95 14.40 -8.21
C ASP A 237 -9.87 13.83 -7.27
N VAL A 238 -10.25 13.02 -6.28
CA VAL A 238 -9.33 12.39 -5.32
C VAL A 238 -8.60 11.21 -5.95
N ILE A 239 -9.30 10.45 -6.81
CA ILE A 239 -8.74 9.37 -7.63
C ILE A 239 -7.78 9.98 -8.66
N ASP A 240 -8.19 11.05 -9.34
CA ASP A 240 -7.38 11.70 -10.37
C ASP A 240 -6.15 12.42 -9.82
N GLU A 241 -6.25 13.09 -8.65
CA GLU A 241 -5.08 13.63 -7.95
C GLU A 241 -4.06 12.53 -7.61
N SER A 242 -4.54 11.35 -7.22
CA SER A 242 -3.68 10.22 -6.86
C SER A 242 -3.05 9.56 -8.09
N TYR A 243 -3.77 9.45 -9.21
CA TYR A 243 -3.20 9.09 -10.51
C TYR A 243 -2.13 10.11 -10.95
N ASN A 244 -2.45 11.40 -10.93
CA ASN A 244 -1.53 12.46 -11.36
C ASN A 244 -0.29 12.55 -10.44
N HIS A 245 -0.41 12.25 -9.14
CA HIS A 245 0.74 12.14 -8.24
C HIS A 245 1.75 11.10 -8.73
N TRP A 246 1.29 9.88 -9.05
CA TRP A 246 2.16 8.79 -9.49
C TRP A 246 2.62 8.90 -10.94
N LYS A 247 1.80 9.49 -11.82
CA LYS A 247 2.19 9.79 -13.21
C LYS A 247 3.46 10.65 -13.28
N ASN A 248 3.61 11.57 -12.32
CA ASN A 248 4.76 12.45 -12.21
C ASN A 248 5.96 11.82 -11.47
N SER A 249 5.89 10.54 -11.08
CA SER A 249 6.99 9.79 -10.47
C SER A 249 7.67 8.91 -11.53
N PRO A 250 8.94 9.19 -11.92
CA PRO A 250 9.60 8.50 -13.03
C PRO A 250 9.73 6.98 -12.86
N ASP A 251 9.96 6.52 -11.64
CA ASP A 251 10.14 5.09 -11.35
C ASP A 251 8.81 4.33 -11.44
N VAL A 252 7.72 4.94 -10.95
CA VAL A 252 6.38 4.35 -10.96
C VAL A 252 5.79 4.36 -12.37
N TYR A 253 6.03 5.42 -13.15
CA TYR A 253 5.62 5.50 -14.55
C TYR A 253 6.28 4.43 -15.44
N ARG A 254 7.47 3.94 -15.06
CA ARG A 254 8.19 2.86 -15.76
C ARG A 254 7.77 1.44 -15.34
N ASP A 255 6.99 1.29 -14.27
CA ASP A 255 6.49 -0.02 -13.84
C ASP A 255 5.47 -0.56 -14.87
N ARG A 256 5.62 -1.84 -15.25
CA ARG A 256 4.71 -2.52 -16.20
C ARG A 256 3.23 -2.42 -15.83
N ARG A 257 2.90 -2.30 -14.54
CA ARG A 257 1.53 -2.14 -14.04
C ARG A 257 0.91 -0.80 -14.45
N TRP A 258 1.73 0.23 -14.70
CA TRP A 258 1.24 1.57 -15.04
C TRP A 258 0.44 1.58 -16.34
N ALA A 259 0.86 0.83 -17.36
CA ALA A 259 0.14 0.72 -18.63
C ALA A 259 -1.31 0.20 -18.46
N ASN A 260 -1.56 -0.64 -17.46
CA ASN A 260 -2.91 -1.13 -17.15
C ASN A 260 -3.73 -0.11 -16.35
N ILE A 261 -3.11 0.65 -15.45
CA ILE A 261 -3.75 1.81 -14.80
C ILE A 261 -4.19 2.85 -15.85
N GLU A 262 -3.38 3.12 -16.88
CA GLU A 262 -3.74 4.06 -17.94
C GLU A 262 -4.91 3.58 -18.81
N LYS A 263 -4.96 2.28 -19.13
CA LYS A 263 -6.10 1.66 -19.82
C LYS A 263 -7.39 1.77 -18.99
N LEU A 264 -7.33 1.37 -17.71
CA LEU A 264 -8.47 1.45 -16.77
C LEU A 264 -8.95 2.90 -16.60
N ARG A 265 -8.03 3.87 -16.48
CA ARG A 265 -8.38 5.30 -16.36
C ARG A 265 -9.02 5.87 -17.63
N SER A 266 -8.48 5.52 -18.80
CA SER A 266 -9.02 5.97 -20.08
C SER A 266 -10.46 5.49 -20.28
N GLN A 267 -10.74 4.24 -19.90
CA GLN A 267 -12.10 3.71 -19.93
C GLN A 267 -13.03 4.34 -18.89
N ALA A 268 -12.54 4.57 -17.66
CA ALA A 268 -13.32 5.23 -16.62
C ALA A 268 -13.77 6.64 -17.05
N LEU A 269 -12.86 7.41 -17.67
CA LEU A 269 -13.18 8.73 -18.25
C LEU A 269 -14.25 8.65 -19.34
N PHE A 270 -14.12 7.73 -20.29
CA PHE A 270 -15.10 7.54 -21.37
C PHE A 270 -16.51 7.24 -20.82
N VAL A 271 -16.62 6.38 -19.80
CA VAL A 271 -17.92 6.04 -19.19
C VAL A 271 -18.49 7.23 -18.38
N ILE A 272 -17.64 7.98 -17.68
CA ILE A 272 -18.05 9.21 -16.97
C ILE A 272 -18.62 10.25 -17.95
N GLU A 273 -17.90 10.53 -19.04
CA GLU A 273 -18.34 11.48 -20.08
C GLU A 273 -19.67 11.05 -20.71
N LYS A 274 -19.80 9.76 -21.05
CA LYS A 274 -21.04 9.20 -21.57
C LYS A 274 -22.21 9.35 -20.60
N ALA A 275 -22.01 9.11 -19.31
CA ALA A 275 -23.04 9.24 -18.27
C ALA A 275 -23.49 10.71 -18.11
N GLN A 276 -22.55 11.66 -18.13
CA GLN A 276 -22.84 13.09 -18.10
C GLN A 276 -23.67 13.51 -19.33
N ASN A 277 -23.25 13.09 -20.53
CA ASN A 277 -23.95 13.39 -21.79
C ASN A 277 -25.33 12.70 -21.93
N THR A 278 -25.59 11.64 -21.17
CA THR A 278 -26.89 10.93 -21.18
C THR A 278 -27.87 11.50 -20.15
N THR A 279 -27.42 12.34 -19.22
CA THR A 279 -28.28 12.99 -18.23
C THR A 279 -29.08 14.11 -18.91
N PRO A 280 -30.42 14.05 -18.99
CA PRO A 280 -31.19 15.10 -19.66
C PRO A 280 -31.02 16.43 -18.91
N ALA A 281 -30.65 17.49 -19.64
CA ALA A 281 -30.73 18.84 -19.09
C ALA A 281 -32.15 19.11 -18.57
N PRO A 282 -32.30 19.76 -17.40
CA PRO A 282 -33.63 20.06 -16.87
C PRO A 282 -34.39 20.89 -17.91
N GLN A 283 -35.49 20.34 -18.43
CA GLN A 283 -36.29 21.00 -19.46
C GLN A 283 -36.93 22.27 -18.89
N THR A 284 -36.28 23.41 -19.11
CA THR A 284 -36.86 24.72 -18.97
C THR A 284 -37.91 24.91 -20.06
N ASN A 285 -39.13 24.41 -19.80
CA ASN A 285 -40.29 24.59 -20.67
C ASN A 285 -40.48 26.09 -20.96
N PRO A 286 -40.39 26.53 -22.23
CA PRO A 286 -40.79 27.88 -22.60
C PRO A 286 -42.31 27.94 -22.78
N SER A 287 -42.92 29.03 -22.29
CA SER A 287 -44.36 29.39 -22.32
C SER A 287 -45.13 28.99 -21.05
N CYS A 288 -45.81 29.91 -20.36
CA CYS A 288 -46.74 30.89 -20.93
C CYS A 288 -46.78 32.21 -20.14
N SER A 289 -46.97 33.31 -20.85
CA SER A 289 -47.17 34.65 -20.30
C SER A 289 -48.60 34.84 -19.76
N ALA A 290 -48.75 35.13 -18.46
CA ALA A 290 -50.01 35.59 -17.88
C ALA A 290 -49.80 36.78 -16.93
N GLN A 291 -50.18 37.95 -17.44
CA GLN A 291 -50.62 39.20 -16.77
C GLN A 291 -50.10 39.59 -15.37
N ARG A 292 -49.58 40.82 -15.34
CA ARG A 292 -49.50 41.72 -14.18
C ARG A 292 -50.73 41.63 -13.26
N GLN A 293 -50.49 41.61 -11.95
CA GLN A 293 -51.17 42.54 -11.03
C GLN A 293 -50.17 43.15 -10.06
N SER A 294 -50.29 44.46 -9.89
CA SER A 294 -49.51 45.27 -8.95
C SER A 294 -50.16 45.26 -7.57
N ASN A 295 -49.35 45.17 -6.52
CA ASN A 295 -49.60 45.90 -5.27
C ASN A 295 -48.26 46.21 -4.59
N ALA A 296 -48.19 47.37 -3.92
CA ALA A 296 -46.98 47.92 -3.32
C ALA A 296 -47.09 47.98 -1.79
N MET A 297 -45.95 48.30 -1.13
CA MET A 297 -45.84 48.72 0.28
C MET A 297 -46.13 47.62 1.34
N LEU A 298 -45.50 47.54 2.53
CA LEU A 298 -44.34 48.19 3.20
C LEU A 298 -43.19 47.13 3.30
N GLY A 299 -41.91 47.38 3.58
CA GLY A 299 -41.28 48.44 4.36
C GLY A 299 -40.88 47.95 5.77
N THR A 300 -39.61 47.62 6.01
CA THR A 300 -38.83 47.88 7.26
C THR A 300 -37.40 47.35 7.13
N THR A 301 -36.43 48.19 7.48
CA THR A 301 -34.98 47.92 7.51
C THR A 301 -34.51 47.38 8.87
N VAL A 302 -33.54 46.46 8.87
CA VAL A 302 -32.49 46.41 9.91
C VAL A 302 -31.16 46.13 9.23
N ALA A 303 -30.17 46.98 9.49
CA ALA A 303 -28.77 46.77 9.09
C ALA A 303 -27.96 46.30 10.30
N VAL A 304 -26.92 45.49 10.05
CA VAL A 304 -25.83 45.25 11.02
C VAL A 304 -24.51 45.52 10.30
N GLN A 305 -23.63 46.26 10.96
CA GLN A 305 -22.49 46.94 10.36
C GLN A 305 -21.29 46.01 10.13
N GLN A 306 -20.58 46.24 9.03
CA GLN A 306 -19.15 45.92 8.94
C GLN A 306 -18.36 47.03 9.65
N GLN A 307 -17.36 46.66 10.45
CA GLN A 307 -16.33 47.59 10.92
C GLN A 307 -14.98 47.24 10.30
N TYR A 308 -14.41 48.22 9.60
CA TYR A 308 -12.97 48.31 9.37
C TYR A 308 -12.33 48.95 10.60
N GLU A 309 -11.17 48.44 11.02
CA GLU A 309 -10.15 49.27 11.67
C GLU A 309 -8.78 49.00 11.08
N THR A 310 -7.97 50.05 10.99
CA THR A 310 -6.69 50.11 10.27
C THR A 310 -5.49 50.00 11.22
N SER A 311 -4.37 49.55 10.65
CA SER A 311 -2.99 49.70 11.15
C SER A 311 -2.65 51.15 11.59
N PRO A 312 -1.57 51.42 12.36
CA PRO A 312 -0.22 50.85 12.14
C PRO A 312 0.63 50.52 13.39
N ASP A 313 1.73 49.76 13.22
CA ASP A 313 3.08 50.37 13.26
C ASP A 313 4.19 49.42 12.79
N ALA A 314 5.29 50.01 12.32
CA ALA A 314 6.45 49.30 11.80
C ALA A 314 7.69 49.55 12.67
N THR A 315 8.56 48.54 12.81
CA THR A 315 9.95 48.80 13.20
C THR A 315 10.90 47.82 12.52
N SER A 316 11.96 48.36 11.93
CA SER A 316 13.01 47.63 11.22
C SER A 316 13.93 46.86 12.17
N SER A 317 14.35 45.65 11.78
CA SER A 317 15.64 45.07 12.19
C SER A 317 16.30 44.28 11.06
N GLN A 318 17.13 45.02 10.33
CA GLN A 318 18.43 44.66 9.74
C GLN A 318 18.75 43.21 9.36
N ARG A 319 19.19 43.05 8.11
CA ARG A 319 19.99 41.92 7.62
C ARG A 319 21.37 41.94 8.29
N THR A 320 21.86 40.78 8.69
CA THR A 320 23.30 40.48 8.69
C THR A 320 23.54 39.29 7.77
N ALA A 321 24.46 39.46 6.82
CA ALA A 321 24.93 38.39 5.97
C ALA A 321 26.18 37.78 6.60
N THR A 322 26.26 36.45 6.64
CA THR A 322 27.48 35.75 7.02
C THR A 322 27.73 34.60 6.06
N THR A 323 28.76 34.81 5.24
CA THR A 323 29.66 33.82 4.62
C THR A 323 29.08 32.48 4.16
N ALA A 324 29.03 32.30 2.84
CA ALA A 324 28.99 30.98 2.23
C ALA A 324 30.35 30.29 2.35
N GLU A 325 30.36 29.02 2.77
CA GLU A 325 31.47 28.11 2.48
C GLU A 325 31.00 26.99 1.57
N SER A 326 31.80 26.75 0.53
CA SER A 326 31.59 25.75 -0.51
C SER A 326 32.34 24.48 -0.13
N ILE A 327 31.65 23.35 -0.02
CA ILE A 327 32.27 22.02 -0.07
C ILE A 327 31.48 21.12 -1.02
N GLN A 328 32.20 20.37 -1.84
CA GLN A 328 31.71 19.64 -3.00
C GLN A 328 31.15 18.25 -2.64
N THR A 329 30.25 17.77 -3.49
CA THR A 329 30.07 16.35 -3.86
C THR A 329 30.07 16.28 -5.39
N PRO A 330 30.35 15.12 -6.04
CA PRO A 330 30.29 13.76 -5.49
C PRO A 330 31.60 12.96 -5.58
N LEU A 331 31.79 12.01 -4.66
CA LEU A 331 32.69 10.88 -4.88
C LEU A 331 31.89 9.69 -5.44
N TYR A 332 32.20 9.36 -6.68
CA TYR A 332 31.87 8.11 -7.33
C TYR A 332 32.59 6.97 -6.59
N LEU A 333 31.89 5.89 -6.26
CA LEU A 333 32.51 4.62 -5.88
C LEU A 333 32.45 3.68 -7.08
N GLU A 334 33.59 3.38 -7.69
CA GLU A 334 33.69 2.32 -8.70
C GLU A 334 33.59 0.92 -8.06
N PRO A 335 33.13 -0.10 -8.80
CA PRO A 335 32.98 -1.44 -8.27
C PRO A 335 34.32 -2.16 -8.15
N MET A 336 34.62 -2.74 -6.99
CA MET A 336 35.71 -3.72 -6.90
C MET A 336 35.31 -5.03 -7.58
N GLU A 337 35.97 -5.35 -8.70
CA GLU A 337 36.07 -6.72 -9.17
C GLU A 337 36.91 -7.55 -8.19
N SER A 338 36.47 -8.77 -7.89
CA SER A 338 37.32 -9.78 -7.26
C SER A 338 36.96 -11.16 -7.81
N ASN A 339 38.00 -11.87 -8.25
CA ASN A 339 37.88 -13.07 -9.05
C ASN A 339 37.48 -14.30 -8.23
N ALA A 340 36.94 -15.29 -8.94
CA ALA A 340 36.43 -16.56 -8.43
C ALA A 340 37.36 -17.36 -7.50
N GLN A 341 36.77 -18.20 -6.65
CA GLN A 341 37.14 -19.62 -6.60
C GLN A 341 36.07 -20.53 -5.97
N THR A 342 35.73 -21.59 -6.70
CA THR A 342 34.78 -22.64 -6.32
C THR A 342 35.41 -23.60 -5.31
N GLN A 343 34.78 -23.83 -4.15
CA GLN A 343 35.09 -25.00 -3.30
C GLN A 343 33.84 -25.62 -2.68
N GLN A 344 33.52 -26.84 -3.13
CA GLN A 344 32.50 -27.71 -2.53
C GLN A 344 32.92 -28.13 -1.11
N SER A 345 31.98 -28.12 -0.17
CA SER A 345 32.19 -28.61 1.20
C SER A 345 31.12 -29.62 1.62
N ARG A 346 31.41 -30.89 1.32
CA ARG A 346 31.06 -32.13 2.04
C ARG A 346 29.78 -32.15 2.91
N ILE A 347 28.77 -32.87 2.42
CA ILE A 347 27.71 -33.45 3.24
C ILE A 347 28.31 -34.58 4.12
N ILE A 348 27.97 -34.61 5.41
CA ILE A 348 28.28 -35.72 6.31
C ILE A 348 27.03 -36.60 6.41
N ASN A 349 27.15 -37.86 5.97
CA ASN A 349 26.11 -38.87 6.14
C ASN A 349 26.14 -39.42 7.58
N LEU A 350 24.96 -39.61 8.16
CA LEU A 350 24.75 -40.52 9.29
C LEU A 350 23.71 -41.56 8.88
N GLN A 351 24.16 -42.81 8.71
CA GLN A 351 23.30 -43.97 8.45
C GLN A 351 22.76 -44.52 9.77
N ILE A 352 21.47 -44.86 9.82
CA ILE A 352 20.95 -45.90 10.72
C ILE A 352 20.06 -46.85 9.91
N SER A 353 20.54 -48.09 9.81
CA SER A 353 19.95 -49.38 9.42
C SER A 353 18.53 -49.47 8.83
N GLU A 354 18.46 -50.20 7.71
CA GLU A 354 17.26 -50.80 7.10
C GLU A 354 16.66 -51.95 7.94
N SER A 355 15.40 -52.28 7.66
CA SER A 355 14.94 -53.69 7.66
C SER A 355 13.94 -53.92 6.52
N ASN A 356 14.18 -54.96 5.72
CA ASN A 356 13.46 -55.28 4.48
C ASN A 356 12.12 -55.99 4.72
N ASN A 357 11.21 -55.89 3.74
CA ASN A 357 10.72 -57.05 2.98
C ASN A 357 9.81 -56.65 1.78
N SER A 358 10.25 -57.04 0.58
CA SER A 358 9.52 -57.81 -0.48
C SER A 358 7.98 -57.89 -0.40
N ALA A 359 7.18 -57.80 -1.49
CA ALA A 359 7.39 -57.61 -2.94
C ALA A 359 6.00 -57.22 -3.57
N ASP A 360 5.64 -57.28 -4.85
CA ASP A 360 6.23 -57.84 -6.09
C ASP A 360 5.58 -57.20 -7.36
N GLN A 361 6.00 -57.62 -8.56
CA GLN A 361 5.26 -57.64 -9.84
C GLN A 361 4.75 -56.32 -10.48
N ALA A 362 5.57 -55.83 -11.41
CA ALA A 362 5.13 -55.36 -12.75
C ALA A 362 4.88 -56.60 -13.67
N PRO A 363 4.55 -56.52 -14.99
CA PRO A 363 4.46 -55.35 -15.88
C PRO A 363 3.27 -55.35 -16.87
N GLN A 364 3.18 -54.35 -17.78
CA GLN A 364 3.13 -54.59 -19.24
C GLN A 364 3.22 -53.28 -20.08
N MET A 365 3.36 -53.45 -21.39
CA MET A 365 3.90 -52.52 -22.39
C MET A 365 3.10 -52.69 -23.72
N TRP A 366 3.24 -51.74 -24.67
CA TRP A 366 2.96 -51.80 -26.14
C TRP A 366 2.07 -50.67 -26.74
N THR A 367 2.75 -49.67 -27.32
CA THR A 367 2.66 -49.14 -28.72
C THR A 367 1.41 -48.50 -29.37
N LEU A 368 1.71 -47.34 -30.01
CA LEU A 368 1.47 -46.90 -31.43
C LEU A 368 0.07 -46.50 -31.96
N ALA A 369 0.00 -45.25 -32.47
CA ALA A 369 -0.40 -44.81 -33.84
C ALA A 369 -0.62 -43.27 -33.80
N GLU A 370 0.20 -42.40 -34.39
CA GLU A 370 0.32 -42.03 -35.83
C GLU A 370 -0.93 -41.41 -36.48
N ALA A 371 -0.89 -40.08 -36.75
CA ALA A 371 -1.39 -39.44 -37.97
C ALA A 371 -1.02 -37.93 -38.04
N ALA A 372 -0.13 -37.61 -38.99
CA ALA A 372 -0.15 -36.49 -39.96
C ALA A 372 -1.01 -35.23 -39.66
N SER A 373 -0.52 -33.97 -39.67
CA SER A 373 0.37 -33.20 -40.57
C SER A 373 -0.42 -32.09 -41.27
N ALA A 374 -0.08 -30.82 -41.02
CA ALA A 374 -0.13 -29.71 -41.99
C ALA A 374 0.50 -28.44 -41.37
N GLU A 375 1.61 -27.97 -41.95
CA GLU A 375 2.08 -26.59 -41.78
C GLU A 375 1.47 -25.71 -42.88
N GLU A 376 1.19 -24.45 -42.58
CA GLU A 376 1.07 -23.39 -43.59
C GLU A 376 1.65 -22.07 -43.02
N VAL A 377 2.32 -21.28 -43.87
CA VAL A 377 3.28 -20.24 -43.43
C VAL A 377 3.03 -18.90 -44.13
N GLN A 378 2.88 -17.84 -43.30
CA GLN A 378 3.01 -16.39 -43.60
C GLN A 378 2.03 -15.76 -44.62
N VAL A 379 1.51 -14.55 -44.39
CA VAL A 379 2.17 -13.23 -44.55
C VAL A 379 1.57 -12.21 -43.55
N PRO A 380 2.35 -11.24 -43.02
CA PRO A 380 1.84 -10.25 -42.05
C PRO A 380 1.03 -9.13 -42.70
N ALA A 381 -0.01 -8.67 -42.00
CA ALA A 381 -0.72 -7.42 -42.29
C ALA A 381 -0.57 -6.46 -41.10
N ASP A 382 -0.07 -5.27 -41.39
CA ASP A 382 0.09 -4.18 -40.42
C ASP A 382 -1.28 -3.51 -40.19
N THR A 383 -1.89 -3.70 -39.02
CA THR A 383 -3.09 -2.94 -38.61
C THR A 383 -2.90 -2.28 -37.25
N THR A 384 -2.94 -0.95 -37.26
CA THR A 384 -3.03 -0.14 -36.05
C THR A 384 -4.42 -0.30 -35.43
N ASP A 385 -4.55 -1.27 -34.52
CA ASP A 385 -5.82 -1.53 -33.84
C ASP A 385 -6.13 -0.45 -32.79
N LEU A 386 -7.12 0.40 -33.10
CA LEU A 386 -7.99 0.94 -32.05
C LEU A 386 -8.84 -0.23 -31.50
N PRO A 387 -9.08 -0.30 -30.17
CA PRO A 387 -9.89 -1.37 -29.61
C PRO A 387 -11.32 -1.31 -30.17
N GLY A 388 -11.76 -2.42 -30.77
CA GLY A 388 -13.06 -2.53 -31.41
C GLY A 388 -14.25 -2.42 -30.45
N ALA A 389 -15.43 -2.16 -31.01
CA ALA A 389 -16.69 -2.01 -30.28
C ALA A 389 -17.25 -3.34 -29.76
N GLY A 390 -16.55 -3.98 -28.82
CA GLY A 390 -17.00 -5.20 -28.15
C GLY A 390 -18.32 -5.02 -27.41
N THR A 391 -18.98 -6.12 -27.11
CA THR A 391 -20.17 -6.16 -26.24
C THR A 391 -19.79 -5.86 -24.78
N VAL A 392 -20.71 -5.28 -24.00
CA VAL A 392 -20.42 -4.85 -22.60
C VAL A 392 -19.78 -5.97 -21.75
N CYS A 393 -20.13 -7.23 -22.01
CA CYS A 393 -19.56 -8.42 -21.36
C CYS A 393 -18.08 -8.67 -21.72
N GLU A 394 -17.67 -8.41 -22.96
CA GLU A 394 -16.28 -8.51 -23.41
C GLU A 394 -15.42 -7.38 -22.80
N TRP A 395 -15.96 -6.15 -22.76
CA TRP A 395 -15.29 -5.03 -22.07
C TRP A 395 -15.10 -5.31 -20.59
N SER A 396 -16.13 -5.81 -19.88
CA SER A 396 -15.97 -6.15 -18.46
C SER A 396 -14.91 -7.24 -18.27
N SER A 397 -14.85 -8.24 -19.14
CA SER A 397 -13.86 -9.33 -19.06
C SER A 397 -12.42 -8.80 -19.24
N TYR A 398 -12.20 -7.97 -20.26
CA TYR A 398 -10.89 -7.33 -20.49
C TYR A 398 -10.46 -6.43 -19.32
N LEU A 399 -11.37 -5.60 -18.80
CA LEU A 399 -11.04 -4.69 -17.70
C LEU A 399 -10.77 -5.44 -16.39
N ILE A 400 -11.45 -6.57 -16.15
CA ILE A 400 -11.17 -7.48 -15.03
C ILE A 400 -9.79 -8.12 -15.16
N GLU A 401 -9.40 -8.58 -16.37
CA GLU A 401 -8.02 -9.04 -16.65
C GLU A 401 -6.98 -7.95 -16.33
N ARG A 402 -7.20 -6.72 -16.81
CA ARG A 402 -6.28 -5.58 -16.53
C ARG A 402 -6.16 -5.28 -15.04
N TYR A 403 -7.23 -5.44 -14.25
CA TYR A 403 -7.18 -5.34 -12.80
C TYR A 403 -6.31 -6.43 -12.19
N TRP A 404 -6.48 -7.71 -12.59
CA TRP A 404 -5.69 -8.82 -12.05
C TRP A 404 -4.20 -8.74 -12.41
N GLU A 405 -3.86 -8.22 -13.60
CA GLU A 405 -2.48 -7.90 -13.98
C GLU A 405 -1.84 -6.83 -13.06
N VAL A 406 -2.60 -5.83 -12.60
CA VAL A 406 -2.09 -4.83 -11.62
C VAL A 406 -2.03 -5.40 -10.21
N ALA A 407 -3.06 -6.15 -9.80
CA ALA A 407 -3.21 -6.71 -8.46
C ALA A 407 -2.21 -7.84 -8.14
N GLY A 408 -1.43 -8.28 -9.14
CA GLY A 408 -0.34 -9.23 -8.98
C GLY A 408 -0.76 -10.70 -8.97
N GLN A 409 -1.92 -11.03 -9.56
CA GLN A 409 -2.44 -12.41 -9.62
C GLN A 409 -2.56 -12.95 -11.07
N GLY A 410 -1.84 -12.32 -12.01
CA GLY A 410 -1.71 -12.83 -13.38
C GLY A 410 -0.76 -14.02 -13.44
N TYR A 411 -1.30 -15.20 -13.76
CA TYR A 411 -0.62 -16.50 -13.90
C TYR A 411 0.07 -17.02 -12.62
N ASP A 412 -0.69 -17.78 -11.82
CA ASP A 412 -0.12 -18.89 -11.06
C ASP A 412 0.46 -19.91 -12.05
N SER A 413 1.74 -19.78 -12.38
CA SER A 413 2.51 -20.79 -13.12
C SER A 413 2.90 -21.96 -12.21
N SER A 414 1.93 -22.49 -11.45
CA SER A 414 2.04 -23.73 -10.69
C SER A 414 1.84 -24.94 -11.61
N ASN A 415 2.73 -25.07 -12.59
CA ASN A 415 2.94 -26.25 -13.45
C ASN A 415 4.27 -26.07 -14.23
N ALA A 416 5.39 -26.17 -13.51
CA ALA A 416 6.74 -26.35 -14.04
C ALA A 416 7.60 -27.04 -12.97
#